data_AF-A0A840RG40-F1
#
_entry.id   AF-A0A840RG40-F1
#
_cell.length_a   1.000
_cell.length_b   1.000
_cell.length_c   1.000
_cell.angle_alpha   90.00
_cell.angle_beta   90.00
_cell.angle_gamma   90.00
#
_symmetry.space_group_name_H-M   'P 1'
#
loop_
_entity.id
_entity.type
_entity.pdbx_description
1 polymer ?
#
loop_
_entity_poly.entity_id
_entity_poly.type
_entity_poly.pdbx_seq_one_letter_code
_entity_poly.pdbx_strand_id
1 'polypeptide(L)'
;MAFYFRPDDVPELQGLNRWEQRVLLRGTFVKERLISTVVLLLAVLGTVEFAINPILHAVAPQVTNSSFPYMAVLLVWLFVLIWLRDTVMMNLLRGKIAARRAQLAAAAPAAPGNE
;
A
#
# COMPACT_ATOMS: atom_id res chain seq x y z
N MET A 1 16.17 -10.99 -0.87
CA MET A 1 15.22 -9.94 -1.35
C MET A 1 15.12 -8.88 -0.26
N ALA A 2 15.51 -7.65 -0.53
CA ALA A 2 15.38 -6.56 0.44
C ALA A 2 13.90 -6.15 0.55
N PHE A 3 13.33 -6.27 1.75
CA PHE A 3 11.98 -5.83 2.11
C PHE A 3 12.10 -4.41 2.67
N TYR A 4 11.42 -3.44 2.06
CA TYR A 4 11.47 -2.06 2.51
C TYR A 4 10.17 -1.69 3.23
N PHE A 5 10.32 -1.07 4.39
CA PHE A 5 9.18 -0.63 5.22
C PHE A 5 8.83 0.84 4.97
N ARG A 6 9.74 1.62 4.38
CA ARG A 6 9.51 3.04 4.03
C ARG A 6 9.74 3.31 2.55
N PRO A 7 8.94 4.19 1.93
CA PRO A 7 9.12 4.61 0.54
C PRO A 7 10.50 5.23 0.27
N ASP A 8 11.07 5.87 1.29
CA ASP A 8 12.39 6.52 1.23
C ASP A 8 13.55 5.52 1.12
N ASP A 9 13.35 4.27 1.57
CA ASP A 9 14.41 3.26 1.54
C ASP A 9 14.52 2.56 0.17
N VAL A 10 13.58 2.84 -0.74
CA VAL A 10 13.53 2.27 -2.08
C VAL A 10 14.61 2.93 -2.95
N PRO A 11 15.70 2.23 -3.32
CA PRO A 11 16.78 2.83 -4.10
C PRO A 11 16.30 3.33 -5.46
N GLU A 12 15.21 2.76 -5.99
CA GLU A 12 14.58 3.17 -7.24
C GLU A 12 13.90 4.54 -7.17
N LEU A 13 13.64 5.08 -5.97
CA LEU A 13 13.05 6.41 -5.75
C LEU A 13 14.11 7.45 -5.30
N GLN A 14 15.37 7.05 -5.10
CA GLN A 14 16.45 7.96 -4.74
C GLN A 14 16.71 8.96 -5.89
N GLY A 15 16.81 10.24 -5.53
CA GLY A 15 17.04 11.36 -6.46
C GLY A 15 15.79 12.08 -6.99
N LEU A 16 14.57 11.67 -6.63
CA LEU A 16 13.33 12.42 -6.89
C LEU A 16 12.90 13.23 -5.67
N ASN A 17 12.36 14.42 -5.88
CA ASN A 17 11.74 15.20 -4.79
C ASN A 17 10.49 14.48 -4.26
N ARG A 18 10.15 14.62 -2.97
CA ARG A 18 8.98 14.01 -2.33
C ARG A 18 7.66 14.32 -3.04
N TRP A 19 7.59 15.43 -3.77
CA TRP A 19 6.43 15.80 -4.57
C TRP A 19 6.36 14.99 -5.86
N GLU A 20 7.48 14.84 -6.57
CA GLU A 20 7.59 14.03 -7.78
C GLU A 20 7.38 12.55 -7.48
N GLN A 21 7.97 12.04 -6.39
CA GLN A 21 7.70 10.69 -5.91
C GLN A 21 6.20 10.47 -5.68
N ARG A 22 5.50 11.43 -5.05
CA ARG A 22 4.05 11.34 -4.84
C ARG A 22 3.27 11.37 -6.15
N VAL A 23 3.65 12.20 -7.12
CA VAL A 23 2.96 12.28 -8.42
C VAL A 23 3.20 11.02 -9.24
N LEU A 24 4.43 10.51 -9.30
CA LEU A 24 4.76 9.27 -9.98
C LEU A 24 3.98 8.11 -9.36
N LEU A 25 4.03 7.94 -8.03
CA LEU A 25 3.33 6.87 -7.34
C LEU A 25 1.80 6.97 -7.45
N ARG A 26 1.24 8.18 -7.43
CA ARG A 26 -0.22 8.39 -7.51
C ARG A 26 -0.75 8.32 -8.94
N GLY A 27 -0.02 8.85 -9.92
CA GLY A 27 -0.44 8.91 -11.31
C GLY A 27 -0.21 7.60 -12.08
N THR A 28 0.89 6.89 -11.80
CA THR A 28 1.24 5.69 -12.59
C THR A 28 0.61 4.39 -12.08
N PHE A 29 0.16 4.34 -10.82
CA PHE A 29 -0.37 3.12 -10.20
C PHE A 29 -1.84 3.22 -9.78
N VAL A 30 -2.64 4.04 -10.46
CA VAL A 30 -4.08 4.20 -10.17
C VAL A 30 -4.81 2.85 -10.26
N LYS A 31 -4.52 2.05 -11.31
CA LYS A 31 -5.14 0.74 -11.53
C LYS A 31 -4.75 -0.26 -10.44
N GLU A 32 -3.47 -0.37 -10.13
CA GLU A 32 -2.96 -1.24 -9.07
C GLU A 32 -3.50 -0.83 -7.71
N ARG A 33 -3.61 0.48 -7.44
CA ARG A 33 -4.19 0.99 -6.21
C ARG A 33 -5.67 0.63 -6.11
N LEU A 34 -6.43 0.76 -7.19
CA LEU A 34 -7.83 0.34 -7.24
C LEU A 34 -7.99 -1.15 -6.93
N ILE A 35 -7.19 -2.01 -7.57
CA ILE A 35 -7.20 -3.45 -7.31
C ILE A 35 -6.81 -3.73 -5.84
N SER A 36 -5.78 -3.05 -5.32
CA SER A 36 -5.35 -3.20 -3.92
C SER A 36 -6.43 -2.77 -2.93
N THR A 37 -7.23 -1.75 -3.26
CA THR A 37 -8.35 -1.30 -2.45
C THR A 37 -9.49 -2.30 -2.48
N VAL A 38 -9.80 -2.91 -3.63
CA VAL A 38 -10.81 -3.97 -3.73
C VAL A 38 -10.39 -5.20 -2.93
N VAL A 39 -9.13 -5.62 -3.06
CA VAL A 39 -8.57 -6.74 -2.27
C VAL A 39 -8.59 -6.42 -0.78
N LEU A 40 -8.21 -5.20 -0.39
CA LEU A 40 -8.31 -4.73 0.99
C LEU A 40 -9.76 -4.82 1.49
N LEU A 41 -10.73 -4.41 0.69
CA LEU A 41 -12.15 -4.42 1.07
C LEU A 41 -12.66 -5.86 1.26
N LEU A 42 -12.30 -6.78 0.36
CA LEU A 42 -12.60 -8.20 0.52
C LEU A 42 -11.91 -8.80 1.75
N ALA A 43 -10.65 -8.43 2.01
CA ALA A 43 -9.93 -8.87 3.20
C ALA A 43 -10.57 -8.34 4.47
N VAL A 44 -10.98 -7.07 4.52
CA VAL A 44 -11.70 -6.50 5.68
C VAL A 44 -13.00 -7.26 5.91
N LEU A 45 -13.85 -7.39 4.89
CA LEU A 45 -15.14 -8.06 5.03
C LEU A 45 -14.98 -9.53 5.46
N GLY A 46 -14.10 -10.27 4.79
CA GLY A 46 -13.86 -11.67 5.12
C GLY A 46 -13.26 -11.85 6.51
N THR A 47 -12.30 -11.01 6.91
CA THR A 47 -11.64 -11.17 8.22
C THR A 47 -12.53 -10.71 9.37
N VAL A 48 -13.36 -9.68 9.16
CA VAL A 48 -14.33 -9.25 10.18
C VAL A 48 -15.35 -10.35 10.42
N GLU A 49 -15.96 -10.88 9.36
CA GLU A 49 -17.04 -11.87 9.49
C GLU A 49 -16.54 -13.23 9.98
N PHE A 50 -15.41 -13.72 9.46
CA PHE A 50 -14.96 -15.09 9.71
C PHE A 50 -13.84 -15.22 10.75
N ALA A 51 -13.20 -14.13 11.17
CA ALA A 51 -12.16 -14.18 12.20
C ALA A 51 -12.49 -13.30 13.40
N ILE A 52 -12.68 -11.99 13.21
CA ILE A 52 -12.82 -11.04 14.32
C ILE A 52 -14.12 -11.28 15.09
N ASN A 53 -15.25 -11.39 14.41
CA ASN A 53 -16.54 -11.65 15.04
C ASN A 53 -16.57 -12.96 15.84
N PRO A 54 -16.17 -14.13 15.29
CA PRO A 54 -16.17 -15.37 16.07
C PRO A 54 -15.16 -15.35 17.23
N ILE A 55 -13.99 -14.73 17.06
CA ILE A 55 -13.00 -14.60 18.15
C ILE A 55 -13.56 -13.71 19.27
N LEU A 56 -14.18 -12.58 18.94
CA LEU A 56 -14.78 -11.70 19.94
C LEU A 56 -15.94 -12.38 20.68
N HIS A 57 -16.80 -13.11 19.97
CA HIS A 57 -17.85 -13.90 20.61
C HIS A 57 -17.30 -14.99 21.55
N ALA A 58 -16.15 -15.58 21.25
CA ALA A 58 -15.52 -16.60 22.08
C ALA A 58 -14.78 -16.04 23.30
N VAL A 59 -14.09 -14.91 23.17
CA VAL A 59 -13.18 -14.37 24.20
C VAL A 59 -13.83 -13.27 25.03
N ALA A 60 -14.68 -12.46 24.42
CA ALA A 60 -15.30 -11.30 25.04
C ALA A 60 -16.75 -11.12 24.56
N PRO A 61 -17.68 -12.03 24.93
CA PRO A 61 -19.08 -12.00 24.47
C PRO A 61 -19.84 -10.72 24.88
N GLN A 62 -19.35 -9.99 25.88
CA GLN A 62 -19.86 -8.68 26.27
C GLN A 62 -19.55 -7.55 25.28
N VAL A 63 -18.61 -7.76 24.34
CA VAL A 63 -18.27 -6.80 23.29
C VAL A 63 -19.28 -6.97 22.15
N THR A 64 -20.37 -6.21 22.24
CA THR A 64 -21.42 -6.20 21.23
C THR A 64 -21.03 -5.31 20.04
N ASN A 65 -21.63 -5.57 18.87
CA ASN A 65 -21.35 -4.83 17.63
C ASN A 65 -21.59 -3.31 17.72
N SER A 66 -22.40 -2.86 18.70
CA SER A 66 -22.71 -1.45 18.95
C SER A 66 -21.85 -0.82 20.05
N SER A 67 -20.89 -1.56 20.61
CA SER A 67 -20.06 -1.09 21.71
C SER A 67 -18.84 -0.31 21.21
N PHE A 68 -18.44 0.73 21.96
CA PHE A 68 -17.20 1.46 21.73
C PHE A 68 -15.95 0.55 21.61
N PRO A 69 -15.74 -0.46 22.47
CA PRO A 69 -14.59 -1.37 22.32
C PRO A 69 -14.60 -2.15 21.00
N TYR A 70 -15.76 -2.55 20.49
CA TYR A 70 -15.87 -3.20 19.17
C TYR A 70 -15.38 -2.27 18.06
N MET A 71 -15.81 -1.00 18.09
CA MET A 71 -15.33 0.02 17.14
C MET A 71 -13.81 0.21 17.22
N ALA A 72 -13.23 0.24 18.43
CA ALA A 72 -11.79 0.38 18.61
C ALA A 72 -11.01 -0.80 17.99
N VAL A 73 -11.48 -2.03 18.19
CA VAL A 73 -10.89 -3.24 17.58
C VAL A 73 -10.91 -3.15 16.05
N LEU A 74 -12.06 -2.77 15.47
CA LEU A 74 -12.19 -2.61 14.02
C LEU A 74 -11.27 -1.52 13.46
N LEU A 75 -11.13 -0.38 14.17
CA LEU A 75 -10.25 0.70 13.75
C LEU A 75 -8.79 0.25 13.76
N VAL A 76 -8.33 -0.37 14.85
CA VAL A 76 -6.96 -0.91 14.94
C VAL A 76 -6.71 -1.92 13.81
N TRP A 77 -7.66 -2.82 13.55
CA TRP A 77 -7.56 -3.79 12.49
C TRP A 77 -7.49 -3.15 11.09
N LEU A 78 -8.34 -2.14 10.84
CA LEU A 78 -8.31 -1.37 9.60
C LEU A 78 -6.95 -0.71 9.38
N PHE A 79 -6.38 -0.08 10.41
CA PHE A 79 -5.05 0.53 10.32
C PHE A 79 -3.95 -0.50 10.01
N VAL A 80 -4.01 -1.67 10.64
CA VAL A 80 -3.09 -2.78 10.35
C VAL A 80 -3.20 -3.23 8.89
N LEU A 81 -4.42 -3.39 8.38
CA LEU A 81 -4.65 -3.80 7.00
C LEU A 81 -4.23 -2.74 5.98
N ILE A 82 -4.45 -1.46 6.25
CA ILE A 82 -3.96 -0.36 5.41
C ILE A 82 -2.42 -0.37 5.37
N TRP A 83 -1.78 -0.51 6.53
CA TRP A 83 -0.32 -0.57 6.62
C TRP A 83 0.25 -1.79 5.86
N LEU A 84 -0.40 -2.95 6.00
CA LEU A 84 -0.03 -4.16 5.28
C LEU A 84 -0.21 -3.99 3.77
N ARG A 85 -1.34 -3.43 3.32
CA ARG A 85 -1.57 -3.12 1.90
C ARG A 85 -0.45 -2.26 1.35
N ASP A 86 -0.11 -1.17 2.04
CA ASP A 86 0.90 -0.22 1.58
C ASP A 86 2.28 -0.86 1.49
N THR A 87 2.65 -1.68 2.48
CA THR A 87 3.91 -2.43 2.47
C THR A 87 3.99 -3.41 1.31
N VAL A 88 2.92 -4.18 1.08
CA VAL A 88 2.83 -5.15 -0.04
C VAL A 88 2.85 -4.43 -1.39
N MET A 89 2.08 -3.34 -1.52
CA MET A 89 2.06 -2.55 -2.74
C MET A 89 3.45 -2.02 -3.06
N MET A 90 4.18 -1.51 -2.07
CA MET A 90 5.50 -0.93 -2.29
C MET A 90 6.49 -1.96 -2.84
N ASN A 91 6.47 -3.19 -2.32
CA ASN A 91 7.32 -4.27 -2.82
C ASN A 91 6.89 -4.80 -4.20
N LEU A 92 5.58 -4.90 -4.47
CA LEU A 92 5.08 -5.30 -5.80
C LEU A 92 5.36 -4.24 -6.86
N LEU A 93 5.21 -2.96 -6.50
CA LEU A 93 5.44 -1.84 -7.39
C LEU A 93 6.92 -1.60 -7.64
N ARG A 94 7.82 -2.02 -6.75
CA ARG A 94 9.27 -1.81 -6.87
C ARG A 94 9.84 -2.26 -8.22
N GLY A 95 9.49 -3.47 -8.67
CA GLY A 95 9.93 -3.98 -9.97
C GLY A 95 9.37 -3.18 -11.16
N LYS A 96 8.14 -2.67 -11.03
CA LYS A 96 7.52 -1.81 -12.06
C LYS A 96 8.10 -0.40 -12.07
N ILE A 97 8.46 0.16 -10.91
CA ILE A 97 9.13 1.45 -10.76
C ILE A 97 10.52 1.38 -11.40
N ALA A 98 11.30 0.32 -11.12
CA ALA A 98 12.60 0.08 -11.75
C ALA A 98 12.49 0.02 -13.28
N ALA A 99 11.55 -0.77 -13.80
CA ALA A 99 11.32 -0.92 -15.23
C ALA A 99 10.88 0.40 -15.90
N ARG A 100 10.00 1.18 -15.25
CA ARG A 100 9.57 2.48 -15.79
C ARG A 100 10.67 3.54 -15.72
N ARG A 101 11.51 3.55 -14.69
CA ARG A 101 12.66 4.46 -14.63
C ARG A 101 13.69 4.13 -15.70
N ALA A 102 13.95 2.84 -15.96
CA ALA A 102 14.78 2.42 -17.07
C ALA A 102 14.19 2.86 -18.43
N GLN A 103 12.86 2.79 -18.60
CA GLN A 103 12.20 3.28 -19.81
C GLN A 103 12.26 4.81 -19.94
N LEU A 104 12.08 5.57 -18.85
CA LEU A 104 12.20 7.04 -18.86
C LEU A 104 13.64 7.50 -19.09
N ALA A 105 14.62 6.78 -18.56
CA ALA A 105 16.05 7.04 -18.82
C ALA A 105 16.43 6.68 -20.26
N ALA A 106 15.87 5.61 -20.83
CA ALA A 106 16.06 5.24 -22.23
C ALA A 106 15.30 6.14 -23.21
N ALA A 107 14.19 6.74 -22.77
CA ALA A 107 13.39 7.69 -23.55
C ALA A 107 13.83 9.14 -23.39
N ALA A 108 14.81 9.44 -22.52
CA ALA A 108 15.49 10.73 -22.53
C ALA A 108 16.38 10.76 -23.79
N PRO A 109 16.03 11.54 -24.83
CA PRO A 109 16.93 11.71 -25.95
C PRO A 109 18.24 12.30 -25.42
N ALA A 110 19.36 11.80 -25.94
CA ALA A 110 20.68 12.37 -25.68
C ALA A 110 20.57 13.90 -25.75
N ALA A 111 20.99 14.57 -24.68
CA ALA A 111 21.00 16.02 -24.61
C ALA A 111 21.55 16.57 -25.94
N PRO A 112 20.87 17.51 -26.62
CA PRO A 112 21.46 18.13 -27.80
C PRO A 112 22.79 18.71 -27.35
N GLY A 113 23.87 18.23 -27.97
CA GLY A 113 25.22 18.68 -27.71
C GLY A 113 25.26 20.19 -27.81
N ASN A 114 25.93 20.81 -26.85
CA ASN A 114 26.38 22.18 -26.98
C ASN A 114 27.34 22.23 -28.17
N GLU A 115 26.88 22.72 -29.31
CA GLU A 115 27.70 23.21 -30.43
C GLU A 115 27.36 24.68 -30.68
#